data_AF-A0A9R1VKQ5-F1
#
_entry.id   AF-A0A9R1VKQ5-F1
#
_cell.length_a   1.000
_cell.length_b   1.000
_cell.length_c   1.000
_cell.angle_alpha   90.00
_cell.angle_beta   90.00
_cell.angle_gamma   90.00
#
_symmetry.space_group_name_H-M   'P 1'
#
loop_
_entity.id
_entity.type
_entity.pdbx_description
1 polymer ?
#
loop_
_entity_poly.entity_id
_entity_poly.type
_entity_poly.pdbx_seq_one_letter_code
_entity_poly.pdbx_strand_id
1 'polypeptide(L)'
;MYISEELKANCIAIDKKINECLYFIYMVAMKTNCSLLLVDLIVWFLLLGNVLSNDYTTFKKLVLPPSVTGPESAVFDRGGEGPYVAVADGRILKWQGPTTGFLDFAFTSPNRLCYFVSCFQPQLSLSVSTTKNICDGTNDLKLGPICGRPVALSFNYKTSDLYITDAFFGLLVVGFNGGLATQLSGGYKYLSGIDVESYTGNVYLTDASLTYGIRDMTKPGFKPDSTGRLLKYDPRTQRVTVLLTGLSGVGGPSVSSDRKYVLVPEYMNNQIQRHWLQGPKKDTNEVFLTDCGSPKNIKRAANDGEFWVAVEKLVQQSPVSSEPHGLRVNGSATVLQTVPLPQFLNMAHNVVQESNDALYVGSSHSDFVGVYTN
;
A
#
# COMPACT_ATOMS: atom_id res chain seq x y z
N MET A 1 -17.02 -18.41 -22.29
CA MET A 1 -16.67 -19.15 -23.53
C MET A 1 -17.05 -18.22 -24.69
N TYR A 2 -16.15 -17.99 -25.65
CA TYR A 2 -16.03 -16.81 -26.55
C TYR A 2 -15.31 -15.60 -25.94
N ILE A 3 -14.04 -15.81 -25.59
CA ILE A 3 -13.02 -14.77 -25.82
C ILE A 3 -12.65 -14.92 -27.30
N SER A 4 -12.83 -13.85 -28.06
CA SER A 4 -12.82 -13.84 -29.53
C SER A 4 -11.51 -14.38 -30.10
N GLU A 5 -11.63 -15.18 -31.16
CA GLU A 5 -10.50 -15.63 -31.97
C GLU A 5 -9.67 -14.45 -32.51
N GLU A 6 -10.19 -13.23 -32.52
CA GLU A 6 -9.49 -11.97 -32.81
C GLU A 6 -8.36 -11.64 -31.82
N LEU A 7 -8.52 -11.92 -30.51
CA LEU A 7 -7.45 -11.69 -29.53
C LEU A 7 -6.32 -12.71 -29.68
N LYS A 8 -6.65 -13.97 -30.00
CA LYS A 8 -5.67 -14.99 -30.39
C LYS A 8 -5.00 -14.63 -31.71
N ALA A 9 -5.75 -14.15 -32.70
CA ALA A 9 -5.21 -13.71 -33.99
C ALA A 9 -4.29 -12.49 -33.83
N ASN A 10 -4.62 -11.55 -32.93
CA ASN A 10 -3.78 -10.38 -32.64
C ASN A 10 -2.51 -10.76 -31.86
N CYS A 11 -2.57 -11.68 -30.90
CA CYS A 11 -1.37 -12.23 -30.26
C CYS A 11 -0.49 -13.00 -31.26
N ILE A 12 -1.07 -13.83 -32.13
CA ILE A 12 -0.35 -14.54 -33.19
C ILE A 12 0.22 -13.56 -34.22
N ALA A 13 -0.48 -12.46 -34.53
CA ALA A 13 0.00 -11.43 -35.45
C ALA A 13 1.15 -10.60 -34.84
N ILE A 14 1.13 -10.35 -33.53
CA ILE A 14 2.23 -9.72 -32.81
C ILE A 14 3.44 -10.64 -32.77
N ASP A 15 3.24 -11.93 -32.48
CA ASP A 15 4.28 -12.96 -32.47
C ASP A 15 4.88 -13.16 -33.88
N LYS A 16 4.04 -13.10 -34.93
CA LYS A 16 4.48 -13.15 -36.32
C LYS A 16 5.23 -11.89 -36.73
N LYS A 17 4.82 -10.70 -36.28
CA LYS A 17 5.57 -9.43 -36.49
C LYS A 17 6.91 -9.41 -35.75
N ILE A 18 6.98 -9.99 -34.56
CA ILE A 18 8.23 -10.15 -33.81
C ILE A 18 9.16 -11.13 -34.53
N ASN A 19 8.64 -12.25 -35.03
CA ASN A 19 9.41 -13.20 -35.83
C ASN A 19 9.88 -12.61 -37.17
N GLU A 20 9.06 -11.77 -37.83
CA GLU A 20 9.48 -11.03 -39.02
C GLU A 20 10.52 -9.96 -38.70
N CYS A 21 10.42 -9.26 -37.56
CA CYS A 21 11.45 -8.34 -37.08
C CYS A 21 12.77 -9.05 -36.75
N LEU A 22 12.72 -10.21 -36.08
CA LEU A 22 13.88 -11.04 -35.76
C LEU A 22 14.54 -11.56 -37.05
N TYR A 23 13.75 -12.01 -38.03
CA TYR A 23 14.24 -12.43 -39.33
C TYR A 23 14.87 -11.26 -40.10
N PHE A 24 14.28 -10.06 -40.02
CA PHE A 24 14.83 -8.86 -40.66
C PHE A 24 16.15 -8.42 -40.00
N ILE A 25 16.24 -8.46 -38.67
CA ILE A 25 17.47 -8.18 -37.92
C ILE A 25 18.56 -9.21 -38.26
N TYR A 26 18.22 -10.49 -38.33
CA TYR A 26 19.12 -11.57 -38.72
C TYR A 26 19.65 -11.39 -40.15
N MET A 27 18.76 -11.02 -41.09
CA MET A 27 19.13 -10.77 -42.50
C MET A 27 19.98 -9.50 -42.67
N VAL A 28 19.73 -8.45 -41.88
CA VAL A 28 20.55 -7.22 -41.87
C VAL A 28 21.94 -7.48 -41.26
N ALA A 29 22.03 -8.31 -40.21
CA ALA A 29 23.29 -8.70 -39.59
C ALA A 29 24.17 -9.57 -40.52
N MET A 30 23.55 -10.51 -41.25
CA MET A 30 24.21 -11.32 -42.29
C MET A 30 24.80 -10.47 -43.43
N LYS A 31 24.17 -9.32 -43.75
CA LYS A 31 24.62 -8.42 -44.82
C LYS A 31 25.73 -7.45 -44.42
N THR A 32 25.97 -7.24 -43.12
CA THR A 32 26.84 -6.15 -42.62
C THR A 32 28.16 -6.63 -42.00
N ASN A 33 28.52 -7.91 -42.11
CA ASN A 33 29.71 -8.47 -41.44
C ASN A 33 29.76 -8.15 -39.93
N CYS A 34 28.58 -8.01 -39.31
CA CYS A 34 28.47 -7.86 -37.86
C CYS A 34 28.65 -9.24 -37.23
N SER A 35 29.58 -9.37 -36.27
CA SER A 35 29.98 -10.68 -35.71
C SER A 35 28.76 -11.47 -35.22
N LEU A 36 28.64 -12.74 -35.62
CA LEU A 36 27.59 -13.69 -35.18
C LEU A 36 27.36 -13.67 -33.66
N LEU A 37 28.42 -13.43 -32.87
CA LEU A 37 28.39 -13.25 -31.42
C LEU A 37 27.46 -12.13 -30.94
N LEU A 38 27.32 -11.03 -31.69
CA LEU A 38 26.48 -9.89 -31.31
C LEU A 38 24.99 -10.21 -31.50
N VAL A 39 24.68 -10.98 -32.56
CA VAL A 39 23.32 -11.45 -32.84
C VAL A 39 22.90 -12.49 -31.81
N ASP A 40 23.79 -13.42 -31.48
CA ASP A 40 23.55 -14.40 -30.41
C ASP A 40 23.36 -13.72 -29.06
N LEU A 41 24.13 -12.66 -28.75
CA LEU A 41 23.94 -11.85 -27.53
C LEU A 41 22.59 -11.15 -27.49
N ILE A 42 22.15 -10.55 -28.61
CA ILE A 42 20.85 -9.87 -28.70
C ILE A 42 19.71 -10.88 -28.57
N VAL A 43 19.80 -12.03 -29.23
CA VAL A 43 18.82 -13.11 -29.13
C VAL A 43 18.80 -13.69 -27.72
N TRP A 44 19.97 -13.89 -27.08
CA TRP A 44 20.04 -14.27 -25.66
C TRP A 44 19.42 -13.21 -24.76
N PHE A 45 19.69 -11.92 -24.96
CA PHE A 45 19.08 -10.84 -24.17
C PHE A 45 17.55 -10.76 -24.36
N LEU A 46 17.05 -11.01 -25.57
CA LEU A 46 15.60 -11.04 -25.86
C LEU A 46 14.93 -12.31 -25.30
N LEU A 47 15.62 -13.45 -25.32
CA LEU A 47 15.12 -14.71 -24.73
C LEU A 47 15.19 -14.68 -23.19
N LEU A 48 16.25 -14.12 -22.59
CA LEU A 48 16.35 -13.90 -21.14
C LEU A 48 15.38 -12.83 -20.65
N GLY A 49 15.12 -11.80 -21.45
CA GLY A 49 14.16 -10.74 -21.12
C GLY A 49 12.73 -11.26 -20.93
N ASN A 50 12.36 -12.34 -21.63
CA ASN A 50 11.04 -12.99 -21.49
C ASN A 50 10.98 -14.04 -20.38
N VAL A 51 12.11 -14.44 -19.77
CA VAL A 51 12.15 -15.47 -18.71
C VAL A 51 12.06 -14.84 -17.30
N LEU A 52 12.07 -13.50 -17.18
CA LEU A 52 12.03 -12.78 -15.91
C LEU A 52 10.78 -11.91 -15.71
N SER A 53 9.70 -12.12 -16.47
CA SER A 53 8.41 -11.50 -16.12
C SER A 53 7.73 -12.33 -15.04
N ASN A 54 7.78 -11.82 -13.81
CA ASN A 54 7.02 -12.38 -12.70
C ASN A 54 5.54 -12.07 -12.91
N ASP A 55 4.81 -12.93 -13.61
CA ASP A 55 3.42 -12.66 -14.02
C ASP A 55 2.40 -12.76 -12.87
N TYR A 56 2.83 -13.15 -11.66
CA TYR A 56 2.00 -13.19 -10.43
C TYR A 56 0.66 -13.92 -10.61
N THR A 57 0.69 -15.08 -11.26
CA THR A 57 -0.52 -15.81 -11.70
C THR A 57 -1.16 -16.68 -10.62
N THR A 58 -0.38 -17.12 -9.64
CA THR A 58 -0.84 -18.03 -8.58
C THR A 58 -1.38 -17.22 -7.40
N PHE A 59 -2.55 -17.58 -6.89
CA PHE A 59 -3.21 -16.87 -5.79
C PHE A 59 -3.42 -17.75 -4.55
N LYS A 60 -3.09 -17.20 -3.37
CA LYS A 60 -3.36 -17.81 -2.05
C LYS A 60 -3.98 -16.79 -1.10
N LYS A 61 -4.74 -17.28 -0.12
CA LYS A 61 -5.34 -16.44 0.94
C LYS A 61 -4.66 -16.70 2.28
N LEU A 62 -4.27 -15.64 2.96
CA LEU A 62 -3.98 -15.67 4.40
C LEU A 62 -5.24 -15.19 5.11
N VAL A 63 -6.02 -16.12 5.64
CA VAL A 63 -7.35 -15.85 6.22
C VAL A 63 -7.18 -15.21 7.60
N LEU A 64 -7.91 -14.12 7.84
CA LEU A 64 -7.94 -13.43 9.12
C LEU A 64 -8.75 -14.25 10.15
N PRO A 65 -8.61 -13.96 11.46
CA PRO A 65 -9.45 -14.58 12.47
C PRO A 65 -10.95 -14.35 12.18
N PRO A 66 -11.85 -15.23 12.64
CA PRO A 66 -13.28 -15.09 12.40
C PRO A 66 -13.81 -13.69 12.75
N SER A 67 -14.69 -13.16 11.90
CA SER A 67 -15.28 -11.82 12.01
C SER A 67 -14.32 -10.64 11.83
N VAL A 68 -13.01 -10.87 11.69
CA VAL A 68 -12.04 -9.81 11.41
C VAL A 68 -11.98 -9.55 9.92
N THR A 69 -12.03 -8.28 9.55
CA THR A 69 -11.99 -7.83 8.15
C THR A 69 -11.08 -6.64 7.99
N GLY A 70 -10.90 -6.21 6.74
CA GLY A 70 -10.27 -4.96 6.40
C GLY A 70 -8.77 -4.92 6.67
N PRO A 71 -7.95 -5.84 6.13
CA PRO A 71 -6.50 -5.64 6.13
C PRO A 71 -6.16 -4.42 5.25
N GLU A 72 -6.09 -3.23 5.86
CA GLU A 72 -5.85 -1.95 5.18
C GLU A 72 -4.39 -1.78 4.74
N SER A 73 -3.49 -2.43 5.46
CA SER A 73 -2.04 -2.38 5.26
C SER A 73 -1.43 -3.76 5.45
N ALA A 74 -0.32 -4.01 4.75
CA ALA A 74 0.52 -5.19 4.92
C ALA A 74 1.97 -4.73 4.86
N VAL A 75 2.74 -5.01 5.92
CA VAL A 75 4.16 -4.68 6.01
C VAL A 75 4.97 -5.84 6.56
N PHE A 76 6.27 -5.82 6.31
CA PHE A 76 7.23 -6.81 6.76
C PHE A 76 8.30 -6.10 7.58
N ASP A 77 8.79 -6.77 8.62
CA ASP A 77 9.91 -6.24 9.38
C ASP A 77 11.25 -6.44 8.63
N ARG A 78 12.35 -5.99 9.23
CA ARG A 78 13.68 -6.07 8.61
C ARG A 78 14.11 -7.51 8.30
N GLY A 79 13.61 -8.49 9.05
CA GLY A 79 13.91 -9.91 8.82
C GLY A 79 13.09 -10.52 7.70
N GLY A 80 12.15 -9.77 7.11
CA GLY A 80 11.18 -10.31 6.16
C GLY A 80 10.03 -11.08 6.82
N GLU A 81 9.93 -11.03 8.16
CA GLU A 81 8.84 -11.68 8.88
C GLU A 81 7.54 -10.88 8.73
N GLY A 82 6.42 -11.59 8.80
CA GLY A 82 5.08 -11.05 8.60
C GLY A 82 4.26 -11.87 7.60
N PRO A 83 3.24 -11.27 6.95
CA PRO A 83 2.88 -9.86 7.03
C PRO A 83 2.33 -9.44 8.40
N TYR A 84 2.60 -8.19 8.77
CA TYR A 84 1.88 -7.44 9.81
C TYR A 84 0.78 -6.64 9.15
N VAL A 85 -0.44 -6.73 9.68
CA VAL A 85 -1.63 -6.15 9.04
C VAL A 85 -2.43 -5.31 10.01
N ALA A 86 -2.83 -4.12 9.58
CA ALA A 86 -3.79 -3.29 10.28
C ALA A 86 -5.19 -3.74 9.90
N VAL A 87 -6.04 -4.07 10.87
CA VAL A 87 -7.40 -4.57 10.64
C VAL A 87 -8.46 -3.61 11.15
N ALA A 88 -9.67 -3.76 10.59
CA ALA A 88 -10.82 -2.90 10.81
C ALA A 88 -11.17 -2.63 12.29
N ASP A 89 -10.88 -3.61 13.15
CA ASP A 89 -11.34 -3.64 14.52
C ASP A 89 -10.39 -2.94 15.51
N GLY A 90 -9.32 -2.32 15.03
CA GLY A 90 -8.34 -1.59 15.86
C GLY A 90 -7.05 -2.34 16.15
N ARG A 91 -6.93 -3.61 15.73
CA ARG A 91 -5.72 -4.44 15.94
C ARG A 91 -4.70 -4.27 14.82
N ILE A 92 -3.48 -4.64 15.18
CA ILE A 92 -2.44 -5.04 14.25
C ILE A 92 -2.17 -6.52 14.52
N LEU A 93 -2.29 -7.35 13.49
CA LEU A 93 -2.04 -8.79 13.57
C LEU A 93 -0.74 -9.13 12.87
N LYS A 94 -0.03 -10.16 13.34
CA LYS A 94 1.15 -10.73 12.69
C LYS A 94 0.87 -12.16 12.24
N TRP A 95 1.18 -12.45 10.98
CA TRP A 95 1.15 -13.81 10.46
C TRP A 95 2.29 -14.66 11.05
N GLN A 96 1.97 -15.85 11.55
CA GLN A 96 2.90 -16.80 12.20
C GLN A 96 3.08 -18.09 11.41
N GLY A 97 2.72 -18.09 10.13
CA GLY A 97 2.78 -19.26 9.28
C GLY A 97 1.46 -20.03 9.17
N PRO A 98 1.39 -21.01 8.26
CA PRO A 98 0.14 -21.67 7.86
C PRO A 98 -0.52 -22.50 8.96
N THR A 99 0.24 -23.00 9.93
CA THR A 99 -0.28 -23.81 11.03
C THR A 99 -0.94 -22.96 12.12
N THR A 100 -0.43 -21.75 12.35
CA THR A 100 -0.87 -20.88 13.45
C THR A 100 -1.81 -19.76 12.97
N GLY A 101 -1.58 -19.23 11.77
CA GLY A 101 -2.35 -18.11 11.24
C GLY A 101 -1.91 -16.75 11.80
N PHE A 102 -2.86 -15.82 11.88
CA PHE A 102 -2.63 -14.49 12.45
C PHE A 102 -2.79 -14.47 13.97
N LEU A 103 -1.85 -13.84 14.67
CA LEU A 103 -1.93 -13.53 16.10
C LEU A 103 -1.93 -12.03 16.36
N ASP A 104 -2.50 -11.62 17.49
CA ASP A 104 -2.45 -10.23 17.96
C ASP A 104 -0.99 -9.80 18.15
N PHE A 105 -0.62 -8.67 17.55
CA PHE A 105 0.69 -8.05 17.73
C PHE A 105 0.57 -6.76 18.53
N ALA A 106 -0.27 -5.82 18.09
CA ALA A 106 -0.41 -4.52 18.73
C ALA A 106 -1.83 -3.96 18.64
N PHE A 107 -2.10 -2.93 19.45
CA PHE A 107 -3.39 -2.25 19.52
C PHE A 107 -3.17 -0.73 19.56
N THR A 108 -4.03 0.04 18.90
CA THR A 108 -3.92 1.51 18.89
C THR A 108 -4.67 2.19 20.03
N SER A 109 -5.78 1.60 20.49
CA SER A 109 -6.59 2.18 21.56
C SER A 109 -6.16 1.70 22.95
N PRO A 110 -5.90 2.63 23.90
CA PRO A 110 -5.65 2.27 25.31
C PRO A 110 -6.88 1.66 25.99
N ASN A 111 -8.08 2.00 25.51
CA ASN A 111 -9.34 1.54 26.12
C ASN A 111 -9.61 0.04 25.88
N ARG A 112 -8.92 -0.57 24.91
CA ARG A 112 -9.01 -2.00 24.64
C ARG A 112 -8.32 -2.86 25.71
N LEU A 113 -7.39 -2.26 26.45
CA LEU A 113 -6.43 -2.91 27.34
C LEU A 113 -6.72 -2.62 28.82
N CYS A 114 -8.00 -2.54 29.21
CA CYS A 114 -8.43 -2.58 30.61
C CYS A 114 -8.14 -3.98 31.23
N TYR A 115 -6.87 -4.37 31.26
CA TYR A 115 -6.41 -5.68 31.72
C TYR A 115 -5.16 -5.62 32.60
N PHE A 116 -4.38 -4.54 32.61
CA PHE A 116 -3.24 -4.42 33.52
C PHE A 116 -3.03 -2.96 33.97
N VAL A 117 -3.13 -2.72 35.28
CA VAL A 117 -2.79 -1.49 36.02
C VAL A 117 -3.88 -0.39 36.08
N SER A 118 -4.72 -0.50 37.12
CA SER A 118 -5.40 0.59 37.84
C SER A 118 -6.07 1.72 37.03
N CYS A 119 -7.31 1.51 36.59
CA CYS A 119 -8.33 2.56 36.69
C CYS A 119 -8.86 2.53 38.12
N PHE A 120 -8.37 3.44 38.97
CA PHE A 120 -8.69 3.51 40.39
C PHE A 120 -10.10 4.13 40.58
N GLN A 121 -11.13 3.29 40.63
CA GLN A 121 -12.40 3.57 41.34
C GLN A 121 -12.86 2.31 42.08
N PRO A 122 -12.80 2.27 43.42
CA PRO A 122 -12.95 1.04 44.18
C PRO A 122 -14.41 0.71 44.54
N GLN A 123 -15.38 0.82 43.60
CA GLN A 123 -16.78 0.38 43.86
C GLN A 123 -17.59 -0.16 42.66
N LEU A 124 -16.98 -0.56 41.54
CA LEU A 124 -17.75 -1.16 40.44
C LEU A 124 -17.06 -2.37 39.81
N SER A 125 -17.18 -3.52 40.47
CA SER A 125 -16.78 -4.82 39.94
C SER A 125 -17.82 -5.33 38.92
N LEU A 126 -17.90 -4.73 37.72
CA LEU A 126 -18.74 -5.26 36.62
C LEU A 126 -18.41 -4.74 35.20
N SER A 127 -17.14 -4.50 34.81
CA SER A 127 -16.85 -3.98 33.44
C SER A 127 -15.56 -4.47 32.78
N VAL A 128 -14.92 -5.53 33.27
CA VAL A 128 -13.57 -5.96 32.79
C VAL A 128 -13.63 -6.86 31.54
N SER A 129 -14.82 -7.27 31.09
CA SER A 129 -15.02 -8.12 29.90
C SER A 129 -15.57 -7.37 28.67
N THR A 130 -15.97 -6.12 28.80
CA THR A 130 -16.88 -5.51 27.81
C THR A 130 -16.13 -4.90 26.61
N THR A 131 -14.99 -4.22 26.78
CA THR A 131 -14.39 -3.48 25.65
C THR A 131 -13.73 -4.38 24.60
N LYS A 132 -13.03 -5.46 25.00
CA LYS A 132 -12.48 -6.44 24.04
C LYS A 132 -13.61 -7.08 23.21
N ASN A 133 -14.69 -7.50 23.86
CA ASN A 133 -15.84 -8.11 23.20
C ASN A 133 -16.60 -7.14 22.29
N ILE A 134 -16.57 -5.83 22.58
CA ILE A 134 -17.17 -4.80 21.72
C ILE A 134 -16.29 -4.48 20.52
N CYS A 135 -14.96 -4.53 20.68
CA CYS A 135 -14.03 -4.18 19.62
C CYS A 135 -13.70 -5.35 18.69
N ASP A 136 -13.37 -6.53 19.19
CA ASP A 136 -12.86 -7.62 18.36
C ASP A 136 -13.86 -8.04 17.27
N GLY A 137 -13.42 -8.02 16.01
CA GLY A 137 -14.25 -8.34 14.85
C GLY A 137 -15.23 -7.24 14.43
N THR A 138 -15.23 -6.07 15.08
CA THR A 138 -16.09 -4.96 14.66
C THR A 138 -15.56 -4.27 13.40
N ASN A 139 -16.48 -3.87 12.52
CA ASN A 139 -16.21 -2.93 11.43
C ASN A 139 -17.07 -1.65 11.58
N ASP A 140 -17.74 -1.45 12.72
CA ASP A 140 -18.55 -0.26 12.97
C ASP A 140 -17.65 0.94 13.31
N LEU A 141 -17.55 1.89 12.36
CA LEU A 141 -16.79 3.12 12.55
C LEU A 141 -17.29 3.98 13.72
N LYS A 142 -18.51 3.77 14.24
CA LYS A 142 -18.99 4.44 15.46
C LYS A 142 -18.19 4.03 16.70
N LEU A 143 -17.66 2.82 16.72
CA LEU A 143 -16.81 2.31 17.80
C LEU A 143 -15.35 2.74 17.64
N GLY A 144 -14.97 3.34 16.51
CA GLY A 144 -13.61 3.81 16.25
C GLY A 144 -12.98 4.68 17.34
N PRO A 145 -13.68 5.64 17.97
CA PRO A 145 -13.15 6.40 19.11
C PRO A 145 -12.82 5.55 20.35
N ILE A 146 -13.40 4.35 20.46
CA ILE A 146 -13.16 3.40 21.56
C ILE A 146 -12.14 2.34 21.14
N CYS A 147 -12.24 1.79 19.94
CA CYS A 147 -11.48 0.63 19.48
C CYS A 147 -10.23 0.99 18.67
N GLY A 148 -10.21 2.18 18.07
CA GLY A 148 -9.24 2.57 17.05
C GLY A 148 -9.62 2.09 15.66
N ARG A 149 -8.87 2.54 14.66
CA ARG A 149 -8.94 2.11 13.26
C ARG A 149 -7.59 2.37 12.60
N PRO A 150 -6.58 1.51 12.80
CA PRO A 150 -5.31 1.63 12.11
C PRO A 150 -5.54 1.44 10.60
N VAL A 151 -4.95 2.32 9.78
CA VAL A 151 -5.15 2.31 8.32
C VAL A 151 -3.86 2.12 7.55
N ALA A 152 -2.72 2.55 8.09
CA ALA A 152 -1.43 2.32 7.44
C ALA A 152 -0.33 2.05 8.45
N LEU A 153 0.60 1.21 8.01
CA LEU A 153 1.76 0.74 8.78
C LEU A 153 3.04 1.02 8.00
N SER A 154 4.12 1.35 8.71
CA SER A 154 5.47 1.38 8.15
C SER A 154 6.53 1.18 9.25
N PHE A 155 7.50 0.31 8.99
CA PHE A 155 8.59 0.04 9.93
C PHE A 155 9.71 1.05 9.77
N ASN A 156 10.28 1.46 10.90
CA ASN A 156 11.65 1.93 10.94
C ASN A 156 12.57 0.70 11.01
N TYR A 157 13.21 0.32 9.91
CA TYR A 157 14.07 -0.87 9.87
C TYR A 157 15.34 -0.74 10.73
N LYS A 158 15.74 0.48 11.09
CA LYS A 158 16.91 0.70 11.95
C LYS A 158 16.61 0.41 13.42
N THR A 159 15.43 0.82 13.90
CA THR A 159 15.03 0.64 15.30
C THR A 159 14.08 -0.53 15.54
N SER A 160 13.53 -1.09 14.46
CA SER A 160 12.44 -2.09 14.47
C SER A 160 11.13 -1.58 15.08
N ASP A 161 10.96 -0.26 15.17
CA ASP A 161 9.70 0.33 15.60
C ASP A 161 8.68 0.32 14.46
N LEU A 162 7.45 -0.05 14.76
CA LEU A 162 6.33 0.01 13.85
C LEU A 162 5.57 1.32 14.06
N TYR A 163 5.59 2.18 13.06
CA TYR A 163 4.78 3.39 13.04
C TYR A 163 3.42 3.12 12.41
N ILE A 164 2.39 3.76 12.96
CA ILE A 164 0.99 3.48 12.69
C ILE A 164 0.26 4.79 12.48
N THR A 165 -0.55 4.88 11.43
CA THR A 165 -1.62 5.88 11.35
C THR A 165 -2.95 5.23 11.70
N ASP A 166 -3.65 5.88 12.62
CA ASP A 166 -4.99 5.50 13.05
C ASP A 166 -5.96 6.64 12.73
N ALA A 167 -7.12 6.29 12.18
CA ALA A 167 -8.13 7.27 11.77
C ALA A 167 -8.72 8.08 12.93
N PHE A 168 -8.59 7.60 14.17
CA PHE A 168 -9.10 8.24 15.39
C PHE A 168 -7.97 8.67 16.35
N PHE A 169 -6.88 7.90 16.42
CA PHE A 169 -5.76 8.17 17.33
C PHE A 169 -4.55 8.85 16.68
N GLY A 170 -4.57 9.13 15.37
CA GLY A 170 -3.51 9.88 14.69
C GLY A 170 -2.24 9.06 14.48
N LEU A 171 -1.07 9.66 14.74
CA LEU A 171 0.23 9.00 14.61
C LEU A 171 0.58 8.27 15.91
N LEU A 172 0.88 6.98 15.80
CA LEU A 172 1.35 6.14 16.90
C LEU A 172 2.63 5.37 16.53
N VAL A 173 3.28 4.82 17.54
CA VAL A 173 4.43 3.92 17.40
C VAL A 173 4.35 2.78 18.41
N VAL A 174 4.79 1.59 18.02
CA VAL A 174 4.96 0.44 18.91
C VAL A 174 6.30 -0.23 18.64
N GLY A 175 6.97 -0.69 19.69
CA GLY A 175 8.24 -1.40 19.54
C GLY A 175 8.08 -2.82 19.00
N PHE A 176 9.19 -3.49 18.75
CA PHE A 176 9.23 -4.84 18.17
C PHE A 176 8.50 -5.92 19.00
N ASN A 177 8.27 -5.68 20.29
CA ASN A 177 7.51 -6.59 21.16
C ASN A 177 5.97 -6.47 20.99
N GLY A 178 5.50 -5.49 20.23
CA GLY A 178 4.07 -5.21 20.09
C GLY A 178 3.46 -4.61 21.37
N GLY A 179 2.17 -4.87 21.60
CA GLY A 179 1.41 -4.34 22.72
C GLY A 179 0.67 -3.03 22.41
N LEU A 180 0.47 -2.19 23.43
CA LEU A 180 -0.21 -0.90 23.26
C LEU A 180 0.72 0.09 22.56
N ALA A 181 0.27 0.63 21.42
CA ALA A 181 0.99 1.68 20.72
C ALA A 181 0.95 3.00 21.50
N THR A 182 2.06 3.73 21.48
CA THR A 182 2.18 5.06 22.08
C THR A 182 1.79 6.13 21.05
N GLN A 183 0.86 7.02 21.41
CA GLN A 183 0.47 8.14 20.57
C GLN A 183 1.58 9.20 20.54
N LEU A 184 2.02 9.57 19.34
CA LEU A 184 3.04 10.60 19.10
C LEU A 184 2.41 11.94 18.72
N SER A 185 1.33 11.91 17.95
CA SER A 185 0.61 13.12 17.53
C SER A 185 -0.85 12.80 17.19
N GLY A 186 -1.79 13.58 17.74
CA GLY A 186 -3.23 13.47 17.47
C GLY A 186 -3.84 14.73 16.86
N GLY A 187 -5.18 14.78 16.80
CA GLY A 187 -5.93 15.97 16.35
C GLY A 187 -6.20 16.05 14.84
N TYR A 188 -5.89 15.00 14.10
CA TYR A 188 -6.19 14.88 12.67
C TYR A 188 -7.64 14.47 12.45
N LYS A 189 -8.22 14.84 11.30
CA LYS A 189 -9.53 14.30 10.91
C LYS A 189 -9.40 12.90 10.36
N TYR A 190 -8.39 12.66 9.51
CA TYR A 190 -8.16 11.35 8.93
C TYR A 190 -6.74 11.22 8.37
N LEU A 191 -5.82 10.63 9.14
CA LEU A 191 -4.53 10.20 8.57
C LEU A 191 -4.74 8.93 7.75
N SER A 192 -4.50 8.99 6.45
CA SER A 192 -4.77 7.88 5.51
C SER A 192 -3.54 7.04 5.18
N GLY A 193 -2.34 7.53 5.45
CA GLY A 193 -1.11 6.95 4.93
C GLY A 193 0.14 7.27 5.73
N ILE A 194 1.12 6.36 5.67
CA ILE A 194 2.42 6.51 6.32
C ILE A 194 3.54 5.84 5.55
N ASP A 195 4.72 6.46 5.61
CA ASP A 195 5.97 5.81 5.29
C ASP A 195 7.17 6.38 6.08
N VAL A 196 8.12 5.52 6.43
CA VAL A 196 9.25 5.85 7.30
C VAL A 196 10.56 5.80 6.52
N GLU A 197 11.34 6.88 6.62
CA GLU A 197 12.71 6.94 6.12
C GLU A 197 13.67 6.44 7.20
N SER A 198 14.11 5.19 7.08
CA SER A 198 14.81 4.49 8.17
C SER A 198 16.19 5.07 8.54
N TYR A 199 16.85 5.86 7.67
CA TYR A 199 18.16 6.43 7.99
C TYR A 199 18.06 7.59 8.97
N THR A 200 17.22 8.59 8.67
CA THR A 200 16.99 9.76 9.53
C THR A 200 15.96 9.49 10.62
N GLY A 201 15.03 8.56 10.37
CA GLY A 201 13.86 8.28 11.19
C GLY A 201 12.66 9.20 10.87
N ASN A 202 12.78 10.09 9.88
CA ASN A 202 11.67 10.95 9.48
C ASN A 202 10.49 10.13 8.98
N VAL A 203 9.29 10.53 9.39
CA VAL A 203 8.04 9.86 9.07
C VAL A 203 7.21 10.77 8.18
N TYR A 204 6.77 10.28 7.04
CA TYR A 204 5.91 11.01 6.11
C TYR A 204 4.49 10.47 6.22
N LEU A 205 3.53 11.38 6.36
CA LEU A 205 2.13 11.07 6.62
C LEU A 205 1.24 11.81 5.65
N THR A 206 0.10 11.24 5.32
CA THR A 206 -0.96 11.94 4.59
C THR A 206 -2.17 12.14 5.47
N ASP A 207 -2.66 13.37 5.50
CA ASP A 207 -3.91 13.76 6.14
C ASP A 207 -4.94 14.00 5.05
N ALA A 208 -5.96 13.15 4.95
CA ALA A 208 -6.82 13.07 3.78
C ALA A 208 -7.75 14.27 3.61
N SER A 209 -8.14 14.89 4.72
CA SER A 209 -9.06 16.02 4.74
C SER A 209 -8.90 16.81 6.04
N LEU A 210 -9.06 18.13 5.98
CA LEU A 210 -9.20 19.00 7.16
C LEU A 210 -10.65 19.10 7.64
N THR A 211 -11.59 18.64 6.82
CA THR A 211 -13.04 18.80 7.04
C THR A 211 -13.66 17.50 7.54
N TYR A 212 -13.32 16.39 6.90
CA TYR A 212 -14.04 15.12 7.04
C TYR A 212 -13.19 14.04 7.70
N GLY A 213 -13.79 13.30 8.64
CA GLY A 213 -13.20 12.06 9.16
C GLY A 213 -13.66 10.84 8.37
N ILE A 214 -13.08 9.66 8.68
CA ILE A 214 -13.42 8.40 8.01
C ILE A 214 -14.93 8.07 8.03
N ARG A 215 -15.64 8.47 9.11
CA ARG A 215 -17.11 8.28 9.26
C ARG A 215 -17.93 9.15 8.31
N ASP A 216 -17.41 10.30 7.90
CA ASP A 216 -18.13 11.23 7.03
C ASP A 216 -18.04 10.77 5.57
N MET A 217 -16.93 10.13 5.21
CA MET A 217 -16.68 9.59 3.86
C MET A 217 -17.66 8.48 3.48
N THR A 218 -18.23 7.76 4.45
CA THR A 218 -19.20 6.68 4.22
C THR A 218 -20.65 7.16 4.18
N LYS A 219 -20.92 8.46 4.39
CA LYS A 219 -22.30 8.98 4.45
C LYS A 219 -22.85 9.25 3.05
N PRO A 220 -24.17 9.04 2.83
CA PRO A 220 -24.82 9.46 1.59
C PRO A 220 -24.61 10.96 1.33
N GLY A 221 -24.29 11.31 0.09
CA GLY A 221 -24.06 12.70 -0.31
C GLY A 221 -22.68 13.25 0.07
N PHE A 222 -21.74 12.40 0.51
CA PHE A 222 -20.34 12.79 0.68
C PHE A 222 -19.80 13.43 -0.61
N LYS A 223 -19.20 14.62 -0.45
CA LYS A 223 -18.51 15.35 -1.51
C LYS A 223 -17.04 15.48 -1.11
N PRO A 224 -16.12 14.85 -1.86
CA PRO A 224 -14.70 14.96 -1.61
C PRO A 224 -14.25 16.42 -1.62
N ASP A 225 -13.38 16.79 -0.69
CA ASP A 225 -12.70 18.08 -0.67
C ASP A 225 -11.24 17.94 -1.13
N SER A 226 -10.58 19.09 -1.33
CA SER A 226 -9.19 19.19 -1.75
C SER A 226 -8.35 19.85 -0.66
N THR A 227 -8.58 19.48 0.60
CA THR A 227 -7.88 20.07 1.75
C THR A 227 -6.77 19.16 2.30
N GLY A 228 -6.52 18.02 1.65
CA GLY A 228 -5.54 17.04 2.07
C GLY A 228 -4.11 17.57 2.07
N ARG A 229 -3.25 16.94 2.89
CA ARG A 229 -1.89 17.40 3.17
C ARG A 229 -0.88 16.25 3.20
N LEU A 230 0.35 16.54 2.74
CA LEU A 230 1.54 15.76 3.08
C LEU A 230 2.19 16.39 4.31
N LEU A 231 2.47 15.57 5.32
CA LEU A 231 3.10 15.96 6.57
C LEU A 231 4.42 15.22 6.76
N LYS A 232 5.30 15.81 7.54
CA LYS A 232 6.54 15.19 8.04
C LYS A 232 6.56 15.26 9.55
N TYR A 233 6.72 14.13 10.22
CA TYR A 233 7.07 14.05 11.63
C TYR A 233 8.57 13.77 11.79
N ASP A 234 9.25 14.61 12.57
CA ASP A 234 10.65 14.43 12.93
C ASP A 234 10.72 13.88 14.38
N PRO A 235 11.15 12.63 14.59
CA PRO A 235 11.17 12.03 15.93
C PRO A 235 12.21 12.66 16.85
N ARG A 236 13.22 13.37 16.34
CA ARG A 236 14.26 14.02 17.17
C ARG A 236 13.73 15.30 17.80
N THR A 237 12.93 16.04 17.04
CA THR A 237 12.33 17.31 17.51
C THR A 237 10.89 17.13 18.00
N GLN A 238 10.28 15.97 17.72
CA GLN A 238 8.87 15.67 17.97
C GLN A 238 7.91 16.66 17.31
N ARG A 239 8.31 17.24 16.17
CA ARG A 239 7.52 18.24 15.43
C ARG A 239 6.92 17.65 14.17
N VAL A 240 5.69 18.06 13.89
CA VAL A 240 5.00 17.82 12.62
C VAL A 240 5.06 19.09 11.77
N THR A 241 5.53 18.96 10.52
CA THR A 241 5.62 20.04 9.54
C THR A 241 4.75 19.69 8.33
N VAL A 242 4.00 20.67 7.82
CA VAL A 242 3.25 20.53 6.56
C VAL A 242 4.21 20.74 5.40
N LEU A 243 4.29 19.78 4.48
CA LEU A 243 5.14 19.84 3.30
C LEU A 243 4.37 20.22 2.02
N LEU A 244 3.12 19.74 1.91
CA LEU A 244 2.25 20.01 0.78
C LEU A 244 0.80 20.08 1.25
N THR A 245 0.00 20.93 0.62
CA THR A 245 -1.43 21.14 0.91
C THR A 245 -2.23 21.16 -0.37
N GLY A 246 -3.56 21.07 -0.26
CA GLY A 246 -4.44 21.20 -1.43
C GLY A 246 -4.62 19.90 -2.20
N LEU A 247 -4.33 18.77 -1.57
CA LEU A 247 -4.39 17.45 -2.21
C LEU A 247 -5.80 16.85 -2.10
N SER A 248 -6.21 16.07 -3.10
CA SER A 248 -7.56 15.50 -3.16
C SER A 248 -7.56 13.97 -2.97
N GLY A 249 -8.17 13.51 -1.88
CA GLY A 249 -8.32 12.06 -1.59
C GLY A 249 -6.98 11.34 -1.46
N VAL A 250 -6.06 11.88 -0.67
CA VAL A 250 -4.69 11.33 -0.59
C VAL A 250 -4.65 9.95 0.07
N GLY A 251 -3.88 9.04 -0.53
CA GLY A 251 -3.56 7.73 0.02
C GLY A 251 -2.17 7.68 0.67
N GLY A 252 -1.63 6.47 0.79
CA GLY A 252 -0.32 6.16 1.39
C GLY A 252 0.87 6.72 0.62
N PRO A 253 1.67 7.64 1.20
CA PRO A 253 2.86 8.16 0.55
C PRO A 253 3.98 7.12 0.56
N SER A 254 5.01 7.34 -0.25
CA SER A 254 6.26 6.58 -0.18
C SER A 254 7.47 7.49 -0.39
N VAL A 255 8.44 7.45 0.52
CA VAL A 255 9.73 8.13 0.35
C VAL A 255 10.65 7.31 -0.55
N SER A 256 11.41 7.98 -1.42
CA SER A 256 12.41 7.34 -2.28
C SER A 256 13.56 6.74 -1.48
N SER A 257 14.15 5.64 -1.96
CA SER A 257 15.31 5.00 -1.30
C SER A 257 16.50 5.97 -1.16
N ASP A 258 16.67 6.90 -2.11
CA ASP A 258 17.72 7.92 -2.07
C ASP A 258 17.37 9.15 -1.21
N ARG A 259 16.15 9.19 -0.66
CA ARG A 259 15.62 10.21 0.27
C ARG A 259 15.45 11.61 -0.34
N LYS A 260 15.47 11.71 -1.67
CA LYS A 260 15.37 12.99 -2.38
C LYS A 260 13.94 13.47 -2.57
N TYR A 261 12.95 12.58 -2.55
CA TYR A 261 11.56 12.95 -2.75
C TYR A 261 10.58 11.99 -2.07
N VAL A 262 9.32 12.43 -1.95
CA VAL A 262 8.18 11.63 -1.51
C VAL A 262 7.15 11.59 -2.63
N LEU A 263 6.65 10.40 -2.94
CA LEU A 263 5.50 10.22 -3.82
C LEU A 263 4.22 10.25 -2.99
N VAL A 264 3.21 10.97 -3.48
CA VAL A 264 1.92 11.12 -2.82
C VAL A 264 0.82 10.80 -3.83
N PRO A 265 0.03 9.74 -3.61
CA PRO A 265 -1.07 9.37 -4.49
C PRO A 265 -2.31 10.24 -4.21
N GLU A 266 -2.87 10.83 -5.26
CA GLU A 266 -4.12 11.59 -5.21
C GLU A 266 -5.24 10.83 -5.92
N TYR A 267 -6.10 10.17 -5.13
CA TYR A 267 -7.16 9.30 -5.65
C TYR A 267 -8.13 10.06 -6.56
N MET A 268 -8.62 11.23 -6.12
CA MET A 268 -9.66 11.97 -6.85
C MET A 268 -9.14 12.64 -8.14
N ASN A 269 -7.84 12.91 -8.20
CA ASN A 269 -7.19 13.55 -9.34
C ASN A 269 -6.55 12.54 -10.30
N ASN A 270 -6.63 11.23 -10.02
CA ASN A 270 -6.03 10.15 -10.83
C ASN A 270 -4.54 10.37 -11.15
N GLN A 271 -3.80 10.87 -10.18
CA GLN A 271 -2.39 11.23 -10.36
C GLN A 271 -1.57 10.93 -9.11
N ILE A 272 -0.25 10.86 -9.30
CA ILE A 272 0.73 10.80 -8.22
C ILE A 272 1.53 12.09 -8.27
N GLN A 273 1.62 12.79 -7.13
CA GLN A 273 2.50 13.92 -6.93
C GLN A 273 3.88 13.45 -6.48
N ARG A 274 4.91 14.21 -6.84
CA ARG A 274 6.25 14.12 -6.25
C ARG A 274 6.55 15.42 -5.52
N HIS A 275 6.91 15.32 -4.25
CA HIS A 275 7.43 16.43 -3.47
C HIS A 275 8.93 16.24 -3.21
N TRP A 276 9.74 17.22 -3.60
CA TRP A 276 11.20 17.16 -3.50
C TRP A 276 11.69 17.58 -2.11
N LEU A 277 12.43 16.69 -1.45
CA LEU A 277 13.00 16.91 -0.11
C LEU A 277 14.42 17.50 -0.16
N GLN A 278 15.13 17.29 -1.26
CA GLN A 278 16.54 17.64 -1.43
C GLN A 278 16.85 18.09 -2.87
N GLY A 279 18.02 18.68 -3.06
CA GLY A 279 18.52 19.11 -4.36
C GLY A 279 17.96 20.48 -4.82
N PRO A 280 18.18 20.86 -6.08
CA PRO A 280 17.80 22.18 -6.60
C PRO A 280 16.30 22.46 -6.60
N LYS A 281 15.48 21.40 -6.65
CA LYS A 281 14.01 21.46 -6.59
C LYS A 281 13.45 21.32 -5.17
N LYS A 282 14.29 21.36 -4.13
CA LYS A 282 13.84 21.17 -2.75
C LYS A 282 12.64 22.08 -2.42
N ASP A 283 11.68 21.51 -1.70
CA ASP A 283 10.43 22.12 -1.25
C ASP A 283 9.47 22.51 -2.40
N THR A 284 9.69 22.00 -3.62
CA THR A 284 8.74 22.09 -4.75
C THR A 284 8.04 20.76 -4.99
N ASN A 285 6.92 20.80 -5.71
CA ASN A 285 6.18 19.61 -6.15
C ASN A 285 5.97 19.61 -7.67
N GLU A 286 5.81 18.42 -8.23
CA GLU A 286 5.47 18.20 -9.64
C GLU A 286 4.60 16.95 -9.78
N VAL A 287 3.81 16.89 -10.85
CA VAL A 287 3.08 15.67 -11.18
C VAL A 287 4.10 14.62 -11.63
N PHE A 288 4.10 13.47 -10.95
CA PHE A 288 4.99 12.35 -11.24
C PHE A 288 4.39 11.44 -12.31
N LEU A 289 3.14 11.02 -12.13
CA LEU A 289 2.46 10.11 -13.04
C LEU A 289 0.98 10.49 -13.13
N THR A 290 0.42 10.52 -14.34
CA THR A 290 -1.01 10.69 -14.63
C THR A 290 -1.56 9.44 -15.31
N ASP A 291 -2.88 9.37 -15.46
CA ASP A 291 -3.58 8.36 -16.28
C ASP A 291 -3.32 6.91 -15.83
N CYS A 292 -2.90 6.72 -14.57
CA CYS A 292 -2.60 5.40 -13.99
C CYS A 292 -3.81 4.71 -13.35
N GLY A 293 -5.02 5.27 -13.51
CA GLY A 293 -6.18 4.95 -12.66
C GLY A 293 -6.21 5.81 -11.40
N SER A 294 -7.05 5.46 -10.43
CA SER A 294 -7.16 6.14 -9.14
C SER A 294 -6.19 5.50 -8.13
N PRO A 295 -5.03 6.14 -7.82
CA PRO A 295 -4.02 5.54 -6.97
C PRO A 295 -4.38 5.62 -5.49
N LYS A 296 -4.01 4.59 -4.73
CA LYS A 296 -4.26 4.45 -3.29
C LYS A 296 -2.97 4.45 -2.49
N ASN A 297 -2.48 3.34 -1.94
CA ASN A 297 -1.20 3.35 -1.23
C ASN A 297 -0.04 3.01 -2.17
N ILE A 298 1.08 3.72 -1.99
CA ILE A 298 2.35 3.45 -2.63
C ILE A 298 3.27 2.75 -1.63
N LYS A 299 3.96 1.70 -2.08
CA LYS A 299 4.98 0.99 -1.31
C LYS A 299 6.25 0.84 -2.14
N ARG A 300 7.42 0.91 -1.51
CA ARG A 300 8.68 0.57 -2.19
C ARG A 300 8.65 -0.88 -2.66
N ALA A 301 9.11 -1.10 -3.89
CA ALA A 301 9.35 -2.42 -4.45
C ALA A 301 10.66 -3.00 -3.92
N ALA A 302 10.94 -4.27 -4.25
CA ALA A 302 12.20 -4.92 -3.88
C ALA A 302 13.42 -4.26 -4.57
N ASN A 303 13.24 -3.79 -5.81
CA ASN A 303 14.28 -3.08 -6.55
C ASN A 303 14.33 -1.62 -6.11
N ASP A 304 15.54 -1.13 -5.85
CA ASP A 304 15.75 0.26 -5.45
C ASP A 304 15.25 1.26 -6.50
N GLY A 305 14.49 2.25 -6.03
CA GLY A 305 13.92 3.29 -6.89
C GLY A 305 12.65 2.86 -7.64
N GLU A 306 12.12 1.66 -7.37
CA GLU A 306 10.84 1.20 -7.88
C GLU A 306 9.78 1.17 -6.77
N PHE A 307 8.52 1.28 -7.18
CA PHE A 307 7.37 1.37 -6.29
C PHE A 307 6.22 0.51 -6.82
N TRP A 308 5.49 -0.10 -5.91
CA TRP A 308 4.18 -0.66 -6.17
C TRP A 308 3.09 0.33 -5.78
N VAL A 309 2.11 0.50 -6.65
CA VAL A 309 0.96 1.37 -6.45
C VAL A 309 -0.31 0.53 -6.57
N ALA A 310 -1.12 0.51 -5.53
CA ALA A 310 -2.48 0.00 -5.62
C ALA A 310 -3.32 1.00 -6.43
N VAL A 311 -3.87 0.58 -7.58
CA VAL A 311 -4.71 1.45 -8.41
C VAL A 311 -6.05 0.82 -8.72
N GLU A 312 -7.07 1.66 -8.80
CA GLU A 312 -8.40 1.30 -9.25
C GLU A 312 -8.62 1.87 -10.66
N LYS A 313 -8.92 1.00 -11.63
CA LYS A 313 -9.18 1.42 -13.02
C LYS A 313 -10.67 1.28 -13.32
N LEU A 314 -11.29 2.31 -13.88
CA LEU A 314 -12.68 2.24 -14.31
C LEU A 314 -12.81 1.37 -15.56
N VAL A 315 -13.80 0.47 -15.56
CA VAL A 315 -14.10 -0.35 -16.74
C VAL A 315 -14.85 0.51 -17.75
N GLN A 316 -14.26 0.71 -18.93
CA GLN A 316 -14.82 1.58 -19.99
C GLN A 316 -16.26 1.22 -20.40
N GLN A 317 -16.67 -0.03 -20.21
CA GLN A 317 -18.00 -0.55 -20.59
C GLN A 317 -18.99 -0.66 -19.42
N SER A 318 -18.59 -0.32 -18.19
CA SER A 318 -19.46 -0.31 -17.03
C SER A 318 -19.02 0.77 -16.04
N PRO A 319 -19.72 1.90 -15.93
CA PRO A 319 -19.38 2.99 -15.01
C PRO A 319 -19.55 2.61 -13.53
N VAL A 320 -20.03 1.40 -13.23
CA VAL A 320 -20.24 0.88 -11.88
C VAL A 320 -19.14 -0.12 -11.48
N SER A 321 -18.34 -0.61 -12.43
CA SER A 321 -17.33 -1.64 -12.18
C SER A 321 -15.93 -1.03 -12.19
N SER A 322 -15.16 -1.36 -11.16
CA SER A 322 -13.76 -1.01 -11.07
C SER A 322 -12.88 -2.25 -11.01
N GLU A 323 -11.75 -2.19 -11.71
CA GLU A 323 -10.77 -3.27 -11.77
C GLU A 323 -9.54 -2.93 -10.91
N PRO A 324 -9.29 -3.71 -9.86
CA PRO A 324 -8.12 -3.52 -9.02
C PRO A 324 -6.86 -4.00 -9.73
N HIS A 325 -5.82 -3.17 -9.69
CA HIS A 325 -4.50 -3.50 -10.22
C HIS A 325 -3.39 -3.10 -9.25
N GLY A 326 -2.25 -3.79 -9.36
CA GLY A 326 -0.96 -3.33 -8.86
C GLY A 326 -0.12 -2.80 -10.00
N LEU A 327 0.38 -1.56 -9.90
CA LEU A 327 1.33 -1.01 -10.86
C LEU A 327 2.72 -0.95 -10.26
N ARG A 328 3.71 -1.49 -10.97
CA ARG A 328 5.12 -1.30 -10.67
C ARG A 328 5.65 -0.13 -11.48
N VAL A 329 6.16 0.89 -10.81
CA VAL A 329 6.65 2.14 -11.44
C VAL A 329 8.07 2.46 -10.98
N ASN A 330 8.90 3.00 -11.87
CA ASN A 330 10.27 3.42 -11.51
C ASN A 330 10.36 4.91 -11.17
N GLY A 331 11.51 5.34 -10.64
CA GLY A 331 11.79 6.75 -10.31
C GLY A 331 11.73 7.74 -11.49
N SER A 332 11.59 7.26 -12.73
CA SER A 332 11.41 8.09 -13.94
C SER A 332 9.95 8.13 -14.41
N ALA A 333 9.00 7.72 -13.57
CA ALA A 333 7.56 7.68 -13.88
C ALA A 333 7.18 6.72 -15.02
N THR A 334 8.00 5.69 -15.26
CA THR A 334 7.67 4.65 -16.23
C THR A 334 6.96 3.50 -15.52
N VAL A 335 5.81 3.07 -16.06
CA VAL A 335 5.13 1.85 -15.64
C VAL A 335 5.92 0.65 -16.20
N LEU A 336 6.52 -0.12 -15.31
CA LEU A 336 7.30 -1.32 -15.64
C LEU A 336 6.41 -2.55 -15.76
N GLN A 337 5.38 -2.64 -14.91
CA GLN A 337 4.51 -3.81 -14.84
C GLN A 337 3.11 -3.41 -14.36
N THR A 338 2.09 -4.11 -14.85
CA THR A 338 0.71 -4.01 -14.38
C THR A 338 0.20 -5.42 -14.06
N VAL A 339 -0.25 -5.64 -12.83
CA VAL A 339 -0.76 -6.92 -12.35
C VAL A 339 -2.26 -6.77 -12.06
N PRO A 340 -3.15 -7.49 -12.78
CA PRO A 340 -4.58 -7.50 -12.46
C PRO A 340 -4.83 -8.30 -11.17
N LEU A 341 -5.77 -7.83 -10.34
CA LEU A 341 -6.07 -8.42 -9.03
C LEU A 341 -7.53 -8.92 -8.94
N PRO A 342 -7.97 -9.83 -9.82
CA PRO A 342 -9.39 -10.13 -10.03
C PRO A 342 -10.13 -10.66 -8.78
N GLN A 343 -9.41 -11.21 -7.81
CA GLN A 343 -9.96 -11.68 -6.53
C GLN A 343 -10.46 -10.54 -5.64
N PHE A 344 -10.10 -9.29 -5.95
CA PHE A 344 -10.54 -8.07 -5.27
C PHE A 344 -11.52 -7.25 -6.10
N LEU A 345 -12.12 -7.82 -7.16
CA LEU A 345 -13.06 -7.10 -8.02
C LEU A 345 -14.20 -6.49 -7.18
N ASN A 346 -14.50 -5.20 -7.42
CA ASN A 346 -15.46 -4.41 -6.65
C ASN A 346 -15.16 -4.30 -5.14
N MET A 347 -13.95 -4.65 -4.71
CA MET A 347 -13.45 -4.41 -3.36
C MET A 347 -12.44 -3.26 -3.40
N ALA A 348 -12.50 -2.36 -2.42
CA ALA A 348 -11.49 -1.33 -2.26
C ALA A 348 -10.18 -1.96 -1.74
N HIS A 349 -9.32 -2.48 -2.63
CA HIS A 349 -7.93 -2.84 -2.28
C HIS A 349 -7.16 -1.57 -1.97
N ASN A 350 -6.33 -1.60 -0.95
CA ASN A 350 -5.68 -0.39 -0.44
C ASN A 350 -4.17 -0.48 -0.51
N VAL A 351 -3.59 -1.68 -0.48
CA VAL A 351 -2.15 -1.90 -0.52
C VAL A 351 -1.77 -3.03 -1.47
N VAL A 352 -0.66 -2.85 -2.18
CA VAL A 352 0.08 -3.89 -2.89
C VAL A 352 1.52 -3.77 -2.41
N GLN A 353 2.01 -4.76 -1.67
CA GLN A 353 3.35 -4.78 -1.08
C GLN A 353 4.10 -6.00 -1.59
N GLU A 354 5.24 -5.79 -2.23
CA GLU A 354 6.16 -6.85 -2.62
C GLU A 354 7.01 -7.28 -1.41
N SER A 355 7.15 -8.58 -1.22
CA SER A 355 8.05 -9.19 -0.24
C SER A 355 8.32 -10.64 -0.61
N ASN A 356 9.58 -11.10 -0.54
CA ASN A 356 9.99 -12.47 -0.86
C ASN A 356 9.36 -13.00 -2.17
N ASP A 357 9.49 -12.22 -3.26
CA ASP A 357 8.98 -12.53 -4.61
C ASP A 357 7.46 -12.77 -4.70
N ALA A 358 6.69 -12.22 -3.76
CA ALA A 358 5.24 -12.29 -3.73
C ALA A 358 4.61 -10.89 -3.53
N LEU A 359 3.43 -10.68 -4.11
CA LEU A 359 2.61 -9.50 -3.85
C LEU A 359 1.56 -9.79 -2.79
N TYR A 360 1.60 -9.02 -1.72
CA TYR A 360 0.62 -9.05 -0.64
C TYR A 360 -0.37 -7.92 -0.83
N VAL A 361 -1.65 -8.29 -0.93
CA VAL A 361 -2.75 -7.38 -1.25
C VAL A 361 -3.76 -7.37 -0.12
N GLY A 362 -4.03 -6.19 0.39
CA GLY A 362 -5.02 -5.95 1.44
C GLY A 362 -6.19 -5.11 0.93
N SER A 363 -7.39 -5.37 1.44
CA SER A 363 -8.59 -4.60 1.14
C SER A 363 -9.39 -4.33 2.41
N SER A 364 -9.93 -3.11 2.52
CA SER A 364 -10.90 -2.71 3.56
C SER A 364 -12.13 -3.62 3.70
N HIS A 365 -12.46 -4.44 2.68
CA HIS A 365 -13.65 -5.27 2.64
C HIS A 365 -13.38 -6.79 2.63
N SER A 366 -12.11 -7.21 2.61
CA SER A 366 -11.76 -8.64 2.65
C SER A 366 -11.57 -9.14 4.09
N ASP A 367 -11.79 -10.44 4.28
CA ASP A 367 -11.45 -11.21 5.49
C ASP A 367 -10.12 -11.99 5.33
N PHE A 368 -9.31 -11.62 4.33
CA PHE A 368 -8.02 -12.23 4.04
C PHE A 368 -7.03 -11.21 3.47
N VAL A 369 -5.73 -11.51 3.60
CA VAL A 369 -4.68 -10.95 2.75
C VAL A 369 -4.48 -11.86 1.55
N GLY A 370 -4.53 -11.28 0.35
CA GLY A 370 -4.25 -12.01 -0.89
C GLY A 370 -2.75 -12.07 -1.12
N VAL A 371 -2.25 -13.23 -1.53
CA VAL A 371 -0.84 -13.44 -1.88
C VAL A 371 -0.77 -13.91 -3.32
N TYR A 372 -0.13 -13.13 -4.16
CA TYR A 372 0.13 -13.48 -5.56
C TYR A 372 1.59 -13.87 -5.70
N THR A 373 1.83 -15.04 -6.30
CA THR A 373 3.16 -15.56 -6.62
C THR A 373 3.20 -15.95 -8.09
N ASN A 374 4.39 -16.17 -8.62
CA ASN A 374 4.53 -16.70 -9.98
C ASN A 374 3.92 -18.08 -10.14
#